data_AF-A0A150QXJ2-F1
#
_entry.id   AF-A0A150QXJ2-F1
#
_cell.length_a   1.000
_cell.length_b   1.000
_cell.length_c   1.000
_cell.angle_alpha   90.00
_cell.angle_beta   90.00
_cell.angle_gamma   90.00
#
_symmetry.space_group_name_H-M   'P 1'
#
loop_
_entity.id
_entity.type
_entity.pdbx_description
1 polymer ?
#
loop_
_entity_poly.entity_id
_entity_poly.type
_entity_poly.pdbx_seq_one_letter_code
_entity_poly.pdbx_strand_id
1 'polypeptide(L)'
;MARSFTSQDLVALPRLTAAESVVLATELITVADAREKQLKPKRLPEAIGRSRGRLVAAVAALEALTRPQGGDPVETRTKPKADRLLDNAWSGTFDWLGGWCKLPPERNPGLDEAKELFKLLFPDGLSFTRLPYKLEWKESKARLDAIRGARHDRTFKKLGGEGFLAHLEEAHEAYGRALHITAPKPESAPTGDVRAAFLATLAALRDYATRVAAHADPDVPGSEAVSAALLAPLAAWESRPAGSNGGATDVPEAPAAPSAPSMEAPPEPEEEPLADPA
;
A
#
# COMPACT_ATOMS: atom_id res chain seq x y z
N MET A 1 -4.32 -42.76 -23.36
CA MET A 1 -4.73 -41.40 -22.96
C MET A 1 -6.24 -41.32 -23.03
N ALA A 2 -6.90 -40.92 -21.94
CA ALA A 2 -8.36 -40.72 -21.95
C ALA A 2 -8.68 -39.41 -22.69
N ARG A 3 -9.65 -39.45 -23.60
CA ARG A 3 -10.15 -38.23 -24.26
C ARG A 3 -11.03 -37.46 -23.27
N SER A 4 -10.84 -36.15 -23.15
CA SER A 4 -11.66 -35.25 -22.32
C SER A 4 -12.47 -34.31 -23.23
N PHE A 5 -13.74 -34.09 -22.89
CA PHE A 5 -14.68 -33.26 -23.65
C PHE A 5 -15.37 -32.24 -22.73
N THR A 6 -14.62 -31.71 -21.76
CA THR A 6 -15.16 -30.70 -20.85
C THR A 6 -15.07 -29.31 -21.48
N SER A 7 -15.86 -28.36 -20.99
CA SER A 7 -15.75 -26.95 -21.41
C SER A 7 -14.34 -26.38 -21.17
N GLN A 8 -13.58 -26.97 -20.23
CA GLN A 8 -12.20 -26.57 -19.97
C GLN A 8 -11.25 -26.88 -21.14
N ASP A 9 -11.55 -27.94 -21.89
CA ASP A 9 -10.72 -28.44 -22.99
C ASP A 9 -11.17 -27.89 -24.35
N LEU A 10 -12.45 -27.52 -24.46
CA LEU A 10 -13.08 -27.13 -25.73
C LEU A 10 -13.05 -25.63 -26.00
N VAL A 11 -12.90 -24.79 -24.97
CA VAL A 11 -12.88 -23.32 -25.11
C VAL A 11 -11.49 -22.78 -24.80
N ALA A 12 -10.84 -22.25 -25.83
CA ALA A 12 -9.61 -21.47 -25.68
C ALA A 12 -9.94 -20.06 -25.17
N LEU A 13 -9.39 -19.70 -24.02
CA LEU A 13 -9.46 -18.32 -23.50
C LEU A 13 -8.16 -17.57 -23.81
N PRO A 14 -8.21 -16.24 -23.97
CA PRO A 14 -7.00 -15.42 -23.99
C PRO A 14 -6.24 -15.57 -22.66
N ARG A 15 -4.96 -15.17 -22.67
CA ARG A 15 -4.20 -15.06 -21.43
C ARG A 15 -4.74 -13.88 -20.63
N LEU A 16 -5.24 -14.18 -19.42
CA LEU A 16 -5.87 -13.21 -18.54
C LEU A 16 -5.16 -13.23 -17.19
N THR A 17 -4.97 -12.05 -16.62
CA THR A 17 -4.75 -11.85 -15.18
C THR A 17 -6.09 -11.89 -14.43
N ALA A 18 -6.05 -11.90 -13.09
CA ALA A 18 -7.26 -11.81 -12.28
C ALA A 18 -8.09 -10.56 -12.60
N ALA A 19 -7.44 -9.40 -12.71
CA ALA A 19 -8.10 -8.14 -13.05
C ALA A 19 -8.72 -8.16 -14.45
N GLU A 20 -7.97 -8.63 -15.46
CA GLU A 20 -8.47 -8.76 -16.83
C GLU A 20 -9.64 -9.75 -16.92
N SER A 21 -9.62 -10.83 -16.14
CA SER A 21 -10.73 -11.80 -16.11
C SER A 21 -12.01 -11.21 -15.53
N VAL A 22 -11.91 -10.30 -14.55
CA VAL A 22 -13.07 -9.55 -14.01
C VAL A 22 -13.63 -8.61 -15.08
N VAL A 23 -12.77 -7.86 -15.76
CA VAL A 23 -13.19 -6.93 -16.83
C VAL A 23 -13.91 -7.68 -17.94
N LEU A 24 -13.27 -8.70 -18.53
CA LEU A 24 -13.85 -9.45 -19.64
C LEU A 24 -15.16 -10.14 -19.24
N ALA A 25 -15.22 -10.76 -18.07
CA ALA A 25 -16.45 -11.38 -17.58
C ALA A 25 -17.58 -10.36 -17.39
N THR A 26 -17.26 -9.16 -16.89
CA THR A 26 -18.22 -8.07 -16.70
C THR A 26 -18.76 -7.54 -18.04
N GLU A 27 -17.91 -7.42 -19.06
CA GLU A 27 -18.34 -7.06 -20.41
C GLU A 27 -19.31 -8.10 -20.99
N LEU A 28 -18.99 -9.40 -20.86
CA LEU A 28 -19.86 -10.49 -21.30
C LEU A 28 -21.21 -10.49 -20.58
N ILE A 29 -21.22 -10.28 -19.26
CA ILE A 29 -22.46 -10.15 -18.46
C ILE A 29 -23.29 -8.95 -18.92
N THR A 30 -22.64 -7.80 -19.12
CA THR A 30 -23.30 -6.56 -19.54
C THR A 30 -23.95 -6.71 -20.91
N VAL A 31 -23.24 -7.32 -21.87
CA VAL A 31 -23.80 -7.64 -23.20
C VAL A 31 -24.97 -8.61 -23.08
N ALA A 32 -24.86 -9.64 -22.23
CA ALA A 32 -25.94 -10.58 -21.99
C ALA A 32 -27.21 -9.91 -21.45
N ASP A 33 -27.07 -9.01 -20.48
CA ASP A 33 -28.18 -8.26 -19.89
C ASP A 33 -28.83 -7.30 -20.90
N ALA A 34 -28.02 -6.66 -21.75
CA ALA A 34 -28.53 -5.81 -22.82
C ALA A 34 -29.31 -6.62 -23.87
N ARG A 35 -28.77 -7.78 -24.26
CA ARG A 35 -29.42 -8.67 -25.23
C ARG A 35 -30.69 -9.32 -24.70
N GLU A 36 -30.70 -9.76 -23.45
CA GLU A 36 -31.89 -10.33 -22.81
C GLU A 36 -33.12 -9.42 -22.93
N LYS A 37 -32.92 -8.10 -22.80
CA LYS A 37 -33.99 -7.08 -22.92
C LYS A 37 -34.54 -6.94 -24.35
N GLN A 38 -33.76 -7.31 -25.36
CA GLN A 38 -34.10 -7.19 -26.78
C GLN A 38 -34.75 -8.46 -27.34
N LEU A 39 -34.62 -9.61 -26.66
CA LEU A 39 -35.19 -10.88 -27.08
C LEU A 39 -36.72 -10.90 -26.95
N LYS A 40 -37.35 -11.77 -27.75
CA LYS A 40 -38.78 -12.10 -27.67
C LYS A 40 -38.91 -13.62 -27.57
N PRO A 41 -39.24 -14.17 -26.38
CA PRO A 41 -39.48 -13.48 -25.10
C PRO A 41 -38.22 -12.82 -24.53
N LYS A 42 -38.39 -11.83 -23.63
CA LYS A 42 -37.30 -11.07 -22.97
C LYS A 42 -36.54 -11.92 -21.94
N ARG A 43 -35.93 -13.01 -22.39
CA ARG A 43 -35.23 -13.98 -21.57
C ARG A 43 -34.18 -14.69 -22.42
N LEU A 44 -32.99 -14.88 -21.86
CA LEU A 44 -32.00 -15.75 -22.49
C LEU A 44 -32.44 -17.22 -22.43
N PRO A 45 -31.99 -18.06 -23.37
CA PRO A 45 -32.11 -19.51 -23.23
C PRO A 45 -31.63 -19.97 -21.86
N GLU A 46 -32.36 -20.90 -21.24
CA GLU A 46 -32.15 -21.26 -19.82
C GLU A 46 -30.71 -21.70 -19.52
N ALA A 47 -30.08 -22.43 -20.44
CA ALA A 47 -28.70 -22.87 -20.30
C ALA A 47 -27.71 -21.70 -20.22
N ILE A 48 -27.91 -20.66 -21.03
CA ILE A 48 -27.11 -19.42 -21.03
C ILE A 48 -27.40 -18.60 -19.76
N GLY A 49 -28.67 -18.47 -19.38
CA GLY A 49 -29.05 -17.75 -18.15
C GLY A 49 -28.41 -18.35 -16.90
N ARG A 50 -28.37 -19.68 -16.79
CA ARG A 50 -27.73 -20.38 -15.66
C ARG A 50 -26.20 -20.21 -15.64
N SER A 51 -25.53 -20.30 -16.79
CA SER A 51 -24.08 -20.09 -16.85
C SER A 51 -23.70 -18.62 -16.60
N ARG A 52 -24.51 -17.65 -17.06
CA ARG A 52 -24.37 -16.23 -16.70
C ARG A 52 -24.42 -16.04 -15.19
N GLY A 53 -25.42 -16.65 -14.52
CA GLY A 53 -25.54 -16.57 -13.05
C GLY A 53 -24.32 -17.11 -12.31
N ARG A 54 -23.73 -18.22 -12.79
CA ARG A 54 -22.46 -18.75 -12.26
C ARG A 54 -21.29 -17.79 -12.48
N LEU A 55 -21.20 -17.18 -13.66
CA LEU A 55 -20.16 -16.20 -13.99
C LEU A 55 -20.25 -14.96 -13.08
N VAL A 56 -21.47 -14.44 -12.85
CA VAL A 56 -21.71 -13.33 -11.91
C VAL A 56 -21.23 -13.68 -10.50
N ALA A 57 -21.57 -14.88 -9.99
CA ALA A 57 -21.16 -15.30 -8.66
C ALA A 57 -19.63 -15.46 -8.54
N ALA A 58 -18.98 -16.01 -9.57
CA ALA A 58 -17.52 -16.18 -9.59
C ALA A 58 -16.77 -14.85 -9.65
N VAL A 59 -17.25 -13.90 -10.47
CA VAL A 59 -16.70 -12.54 -10.54
C VAL A 59 -16.85 -11.83 -9.19
N ALA A 60 -18.05 -11.87 -8.58
CA ALA A 60 -18.28 -11.24 -7.28
C ALA A 60 -17.36 -11.83 -6.18
N ALA A 61 -17.12 -13.14 -6.19
CA ALA A 61 -16.21 -13.79 -5.25
C ALA A 61 -14.75 -13.36 -5.48
N LEU A 62 -14.29 -13.30 -6.74
CA LEU A 62 -12.95 -12.84 -7.07
C LEU A 62 -12.76 -11.38 -6.70
N GLU A 63 -13.71 -10.51 -7.05
CA GLU A 63 -13.70 -9.08 -6.69
C GLU A 63 -13.71 -8.86 -5.17
N ALA A 64 -14.43 -9.67 -4.40
CA ALA A 64 -14.42 -9.57 -2.94
C ALA A 64 -13.03 -9.88 -2.35
N LEU A 65 -12.28 -10.77 -2.98
CA LEU A 65 -10.94 -11.18 -2.54
C LEU A 65 -9.82 -10.29 -3.08
N THR A 66 -10.00 -9.71 -4.28
CA THR A 66 -9.02 -8.81 -4.92
C THR A 66 -9.31 -7.33 -4.69
N ARG A 67 -10.49 -6.99 -4.14
CA ARG A 67 -10.74 -5.66 -3.58
C ARG A 67 -9.58 -5.39 -2.65
N PRO A 68 -8.89 -4.24 -2.78
CA PRO A 68 -7.89 -3.85 -1.81
C PRO A 68 -8.55 -3.97 -0.44
N GLN A 69 -8.16 -5.00 0.31
CA GLN A 69 -8.47 -5.10 1.72
C GLN A 69 -7.58 -4.03 2.32
N GLY A 70 -8.05 -2.78 2.22
CA GLY A 70 -7.45 -1.68 2.93
C GLY A 70 -7.41 -2.15 4.36
N GLY A 71 -6.21 -2.36 4.91
CA GLY A 71 -6.04 -2.23 6.36
C GLY A 71 -6.78 -0.96 6.73
N ASP A 72 -7.67 -1.06 7.71
CA ASP A 72 -8.70 -0.08 8.00
C ASP A 72 -8.17 1.35 7.75
N PRO A 73 -8.80 2.19 6.92
CA PRO A 73 -8.32 3.56 6.68
C PRO A 73 -8.09 4.32 8.00
N VAL A 74 -8.80 3.91 9.05
CA VAL A 74 -8.54 4.27 10.45
C VAL A 74 -7.15 3.80 10.87
N GLU A 75 -6.81 2.51 10.85
CA GLU A 75 -5.50 1.96 11.23
C GLU A 75 -4.32 2.56 10.47
N THR A 76 -4.43 2.76 9.15
CA THR A 76 -3.35 3.32 8.32
C THR A 76 -3.04 4.78 8.68
N ARG A 77 -4.04 5.53 9.15
CA ARG A 77 -3.86 6.90 9.69
C ARG A 77 -3.59 6.92 11.19
N THR A 78 -3.84 5.82 11.90
CA THR A 78 -3.75 5.78 13.37
C THR A 78 -2.31 5.83 13.85
N LYS A 79 -1.37 5.13 13.19
CA LYS A 79 0.05 5.15 13.59
C LYS A 79 0.69 6.53 13.42
N PRO A 80 0.68 7.18 12.23
CA PRO A 80 1.29 8.49 12.07
C PRO A 80 0.58 9.59 12.88
N LYS A 81 -0.71 9.42 13.20
CA LYS A 81 -1.44 10.35 14.07
C LYS A 81 -1.02 10.19 15.54
N ALA A 82 -0.91 8.97 16.03
CA ALA A 82 -0.51 8.70 17.41
C ALA A 82 0.96 9.06 17.67
N ASP A 83 1.82 8.82 16.68
CA ASP A 83 3.22 9.29 16.60
C ASP A 83 3.32 10.81 16.80
N ARG A 84 2.65 11.59 15.94
CA ARG A 84 2.59 13.06 16.07
C ARG A 84 2.03 13.56 17.41
N LEU A 85 1.06 12.84 17.98
CA LEU A 85 0.51 13.20 19.30
C LEU A 85 1.56 13.02 20.39
N LEU A 86 2.33 11.92 20.34
CA LEU A 86 3.41 11.68 21.28
C LEU A 86 4.57 12.67 21.10
N ASP A 87 4.96 12.96 19.86
CA ASP A 87 5.95 13.99 19.51
C ASP A 87 5.58 15.36 20.11
N ASN A 88 4.34 15.78 19.91
CA ASN A 88 3.84 17.05 20.43
C ASN A 88 3.83 17.09 21.96
N ALA A 89 3.45 15.97 22.61
CA ALA A 89 3.44 15.88 24.06
C ALA A 89 4.86 16.00 24.65
N TRP A 90 5.85 15.33 24.03
CA TRP A 90 7.26 15.45 24.43
C TRP A 90 7.84 16.82 24.12
N SER A 91 7.56 17.39 22.95
CA SER A 91 8.01 18.74 22.60
C SER A 91 7.43 19.80 23.54
N GLY A 92 6.13 19.73 23.84
CA GLY A 92 5.50 20.67 24.77
C GLY A 92 6.10 20.57 26.18
N THR A 93 6.39 19.35 26.64
CA THR A 93 7.05 19.13 27.94
C THR A 93 8.49 19.65 27.94
N PHE A 94 9.22 19.47 26.84
CA PHE A 94 10.58 20.02 26.66
C PHE A 94 10.57 21.55 26.75
N ASP A 95 9.65 22.21 26.04
CA ASP A 95 9.55 23.67 26.05
C ASP A 95 9.15 24.22 27.41
N TRP A 96 8.14 23.61 28.05
CA TRP A 96 7.68 24.00 29.39
C TRP A 96 8.79 23.86 30.43
N LEU A 97 9.43 22.70 30.52
CA LEU A 97 10.47 22.45 31.53
C LEU A 97 11.74 23.24 31.23
N GLY A 98 12.10 23.37 29.95
CA GLY A 98 13.21 24.19 29.50
C GLY A 98 13.00 25.67 29.82
N GLY A 99 11.77 26.17 29.75
CA GLY A 99 11.39 27.51 30.19
C GLY A 99 11.65 27.72 31.68
N TRP A 100 11.23 26.78 32.53
CA TRP A 100 11.49 26.82 33.97
C TRP A 100 12.99 26.80 34.32
N CYS A 101 13.80 26.10 33.53
CA CYS A 101 15.26 26.05 33.72
C CYS A 101 15.98 27.37 33.40
N LYS A 102 15.34 28.30 32.68
CA LYS A 102 15.91 29.60 32.29
C LYS A 102 15.61 30.71 33.30
N LEU A 103 14.66 30.50 34.21
CA LEU A 103 14.32 31.49 35.23
C LEU A 103 15.43 31.59 36.29
N PRO A 104 15.67 32.79 36.84
CA PRO A 104 16.63 32.95 37.93
C PRO A 104 16.07 32.34 39.23
N PRO A 105 16.92 31.94 40.20
CA PRO A 105 16.50 31.24 41.42
C PRO A 105 15.43 31.97 42.23
N GLU A 106 15.42 33.30 42.21
CA GLU A 106 14.44 34.14 42.92
C GLU A 106 13.02 33.98 42.35
N ARG A 107 12.91 33.60 41.08
CA ARG A 107 11.64 33.36 40.36
C ARG A 107 11.30 31.89 40.20
N ASN A 108 12.29 31.01 40.38
CA ASN A 108 12.09 29.56 40.44
C ASN A 108 12.88 28.96 41.62
N PRO A 109 12.29 28.94 42.84
CA PRO A 109 12.89 28.27 43.98
C PRO A 109 13.06 26.75 43.81
N GLY A 110 12.52 26.15 42.73
CA GLY A 110 12.70 24.75 42.35
C GLY A 110 13.65 24.56 41.16
N LEU A 111 14.57 25.50 40.92
CA LEU A 111 15.43 25.50 39.74
C LEU A 111 16.31 24.27 39.63
N ASP A 112 16.85 23.79 40.74
CA ASP A 112 17.73 22.62 40.75
C ASP A 112 16.95 21.35 40.43
N GLU A 113 15.77 21.16 41.04
CA GLU A 113 14.90 20.03 40.71
C GLU A 113 14.41 20.08 39.26
N ALA A 114 14.15 21.29 38.72
CA ALA A 114 13.78 21.46 37.32
C ALA A 114 14.92 21.06 36.38
N LYS A 115 16.16 21.46 36.68
CA LYS A 115 17.37 21.10 35.91
C LYS A 115 17.68 19.61 35.99
N GLU A 116 17.54 19.01 37.16
CA GLU A 116 17.69 17.56 37.34
C GLU A 116 16.67 16.79 36.51
N LEU A 117 15.39 17.16 36.59
CA LEU A 117 14.34 16.56 35.78
C LEU A 117 14.58 16.76 34.29
N PHE A 118 15.03 17.95 33.86
CA PHE A 118 15.30 18.24 32.46
C PHE A 118 16.42 17.35 31.92
N LYS A 119 17.52 17.21 32.66
CA LYS A 119 18.64 16.33 32.29
C LYS A 119 18.23 14.85 32.27
N LEU A 120 17.36 14.44 33.20
CA LEU A 120 16.85 13.07 33.25
C LEU A 120 16.03 12.72 32.01
N LEU A 121 15.15 13.62 31.57
CA LEU A 121 14.23 13.35 30.46
C LEU A 121 14.84 13.63 29.09
N PHE A 122 15.69 14.65 28.99
CA PHE A 122 16.19 15.20 27.73
C PHE A 122 17.72 15.28 27.68
N PRO A 123 18.46 14.21 28.01
CA PRO A 123 19.93 14.23 27.97
C PRO A 123 20.45 14.59 26.57
N ASP A 124 19.78 14.08 25.53
CA ASP A 124 20.08 14.33 24.11
C ASP A 124 18.92 15.08 23.42
N GLY A 125 18.20 15.91 24.18
CA GLY A 125 17.02 16.62 23.70
C GLY A 125 15.88 15.67 23.27
N LEU A 126 15.25 16.00 22.14
CA LEU A 126 14.12 15.24 21.56
C LEU A 126 14.56 14.21 20.50
N SER A 127 15.85 13.88 20.42
CA SER A 127 16.35 12.95 19.39
C SER A 127 15.67 11.58 19.41
N PHE A 128 15.24 11.09 20.59
CA PHE A 128 14.52 9.82 20.74
C PHE A 128 13.17 9.78 20.01
N THR A 129 12.53 10.92 19.76
CA THR A 129 11.26 10.98 19.03
C THR A 129 11.41 10.69 17.54
N ARG A 130 12.65 10.63 17.05
CA ARG A 130 12.97 10.33 15.64
C ARG A 130 13.33 8.85 15.42
N LEU A 131 13.24 8.03 16.47
CA LEU A 131 13.54 6.61 16.39
C LEU A 131 12.43 5.86 15.62
N PRO A 132 12.72 4.64 15.14
CA PRO A 132 11.67 3.75 14.65
C PRO A 132 10.57 3.55 15.71
N TYR A 133 9.30 3.54 15.31
CA TYR A 133 8.14 3.64 16.20
C TYR A 133 8.18 2.78 17.48
N LYS A 134 8.57 1.50 17.37
CA LYS A 134 8.64 0.62 18.56
C LYS A 134 9.76 0.99 19.52
N LEU A 135 10.87 1.50 19.00
CA LEU A 135 12.01 1.98 19.79
C LEU A 135 11.67 3.31 20.45
N GLU A 136 11.02 4.22 19.72
CA GLU A 136 10.49 5.46 20.28
C GLU A 136 9.53 5.19 21.44
N TRP A 137 8.56 4.28 21.27
CA TRP A 137 7.64 3.89 22.34
C TRP A 137 8.39 3.37 23.57
N LYS A 138 9.41 2.53 23.38
CA LYS A 138 10.24 2.01 24.47
C LYS A 138 10.98 3.14 25.21
N GLU A 139 11.57 4.08 24.49
CA GLU A 139 12.28 5.23 25.05
C GLU A 139 11.35 6.19 25.80
N SER A 140 10.16 6.41 25.26
CA SER A 140 9.10 7.17 25.92
C SER A 140 8.64 6.49 27.21
N LYS A 141 8.47 5.16 27.19
CA LYS A 141 8.14 4.37 28.39
C LYS A 141 9.21 4.50 29.47
N ALA A 142 10.48 4.36 29.11
CA ALA A 142 11.59 4.46 30.06
C ALA A 142 11.61 5.81 30.80
N ARG A 143 11.31 6.91 30.09
CA ARG A 143 11.22 8.25 30.67
C ARG A 143 10.02 8.40 31.61
N LEU A 144 8.84 7.90 31.21
CA LEU A 144 7.65 7.90 32.08
C LEU A 144 7.87 7.05 33.35
N ASP A 145 8.56 5.91 33.22
CA ASP A 145 8.92 5.06 34.35
C ASP A 145 9.95 5.77 35.26
N ALA A 146 10.91 6.51 34.69
CA ALA A 146 11.87 7.31 35.46
C ALA A 146 11.19 8.45 36.26
N ILE A 147 10.20 9.14 35.68
CA ILE A 147 9.40 10.15 36.39
C ILE A 147 8.74 9.54 37.62
N ARG A 148 8.10 8.38 37.46
CA ARG A 148 7.41 7.66 38.55
C ARG A 148 8.39 7.15 39.60
N GLY A 149 9.51 6.56 39.17
CA GLY A 149 10.51 5.98 40.06
C GLY A 149 11.18 7.01 40.97
N ALA A 150 11.50 8.19 40.43
CA ALA A 150 12.11 9.29 41.18
C ALA A 150 11.10 10.24 41.86
N ARG A 151 9.80 9.96 41.74
CA ARG A 151 8.70 10.80 42.25
C ARG A 151 8.71 12.25 41.75
N HIS A 152 9.08 12.43 40.47
CA HIS A 152 9.08 13.73 39.82
C HIS A 152 7.68 14.24 39.46
N ASP A 153 6.62 13.45 39.67
CA ASP A 153 5.23 13.91 39.67
C ASP A 153 5.04 15.15 40.57
N ARG A 154 5.75 15.18 41.70
CA ARG A 154 5.77 16.33 42.62
C ARG A 154 6.42 17.57 42.00
N THR A 155 7.49 17.39 41.22
CA THR A 155 8.16 18.49 40.50
C THR A 155 7.25 19.05 39.42
N PHE A 156 6.56 18.18 38.66
CA PHE A 156 5.52 18.61 37.71
C PHE A 156 4.45 19.44 38.42
N LYS A 157 3.93 18.97 39.55
CA LYS A 157 2.94 19.71 40.34
C LYS A 157 3.45 21.05 40.85
N LYS A 158 4.65 21.09 41.44
CA LYS A 158 5.29 22.31 41.97
C LYS A 158 5.46 23.38 40.90
N LEU A 159 5.72 22.97 39.65
CA LEU A 159 5.96 23.86 38.51
C LEU A 159 4.70 24.09 37.63
N GLY A 160 3.52 23.64 38.07
CA GLY A 160 2.26 23.80 37.33
C GLY A 160 2.18 22.97 36.03
N GLY A 161 2.94 21.89 35.94
CA GLY A 161 3.05 21.02 34.76
C GLY A 161 2.12 19.81 34.73
N GLU A 162 1.18 19.68 35.66
CA GLU A 162 0.32 18.48 35.77
C GLU A 162 -0.40 18.14 34.45
N GLY A 163 -0.84 19.16 33.70
CA GLY A 163 -1.45 18.96 32.39
C GLY A 163 -0.50 18.38 31.32
N PHE A 164 0.78 18.75 31.35
CA PHE A 164 1.79 18.18 30.44
C PHE A 164 2.05 16.71 30.77
N LEU A 165 2.15 16.37 32.05
CA LEU A 165 2.35 14.99 32.49
C LEU A 165 1.16 14.09 32.13
N ALA A 166 -0.07 14.56 32.40
CA ALA A 166 -1.27 13.83 32.03
C ALA A 166 -1.34 13.60 30.51
N HIS A 167 -1.07 14.63 29.71
CA HIS A 167 -1.08 14.51 28.26
C HIS A 167 0.00 13.55 27.73
N LEU A 168 1.20 13.54 28.32
CA LEU A 168 2.25 12.58 28.00
C LEU A 168 1.82 11.14 28.25
N GLU A 169 1.18 10.87 29.40
CA GLU A 169 0.68 9.54 29.75
C GLU A 169 -0.40 9.08 28.76
N GLU A 170 -1.39 9.94 28.48
CA GLU A 170 -2.45 9.67 27.51
C GLU A 170 -1.91 9.41 26.09
N ALA A 171 -0.98 10.24 25.63
CA ALA A 171 -0.37 10.10 24.30
C ALA A 171 0.46 8.81 24.21
N HIS A 172 1.24 8.47 25.25
CA HIS A 172 2.03 7.25 25.29
C HIS A 172 1.16 5.99 25.23
N GLU A 173 0.04 5.98 25.97
CA GLU A 173 -0.92 4.88 25.93
C GLU A 173 -1.57 4.74 24.54
N ALA A 174 -2.01 5.86 23.96
CA ALA A 174 -2.59 5.88 22.62
C ALA A 174 -1.61 5.37 21.57
N TYR A 175 -0.34 5.74 21.69
CA TYR A 175 0.73 5.27 20.80
C TYR A 175 0.97 3.77 20.93
N GLY A 176 1.04 3.24 22.16
CA GLY A 176 1.17 1.80 22.40
C GLY A 176 0.03 0.98 21.78
N ARG A 177 -1.21 1.51 21.84
CA ARG A 177 -2.38 0.88 21.20
C ARG A 177 -2.26 0.93 19.67
N ALA A 178 -1.90 2.08 19.11
CA ALA A 178 -1.72 2.27 17.67
C ALA A 178 -0.64 1.35 17.07
N LEU A 179 0.43 1.09 17.84
CA LEU A 179 1.53 0.20 17.43
C LEU A 179 1.26 -1.28 17.68
N HIS A 180 0.12 -1.61 18.28
CA HIS A 180 -0.23 -2.95 18.74
C HIS A 180 0.77 -3.54 19.75
N ILE A 181 1.39 -2.68 20.57
CA ILE A 181 2.28 -3.09 21.65
C ILE A 181 1.45 -3.40 22.91
N THR A 182 0.43 -2.58 23.18
CA THR A 182 -0.42 -2.70 24.37
C THR A 182 -1.84 -3.17 24.07
N ALA A 183 -2.19 -3.37 22.79
CA ALA A 183 -3.43 -3.97 22.34
C ALA A 183 -3.16 -4.87 21.13
N PRO A 184 -3.75 -6.08 21.03
CA PRO A 184 -3.53 -6.95 19.88
C PRO A 184 -4.04 -6.31 18.59
N LYS A 185 -3.38 -6.63 17.47
CA LYS A 185 -3.90 -6.28 16.15
C LYS A 185 -5.26 -6.96 15.96
N PRO A 186 -6.32 -6.25 15.53
CA PRO A 186 -7.58 -6.88 15.17
C PRO A 186 -7.33 -8.01 14.17
N GLU A 187 -7.88 -9.19 14.46
CA GLU A 187 -7.75 -10.35 13.59
C GLU A 187 -8.40 -10.01 12.24
N SER A 188 -7.58 -9.97 11.19
CA SER A 188 -8.08 -9.76 9.84
C SER A 188 -8.85 -11.01 9.43
N ALA A 189 -10.07 -10.85 8.89
CA ALA A 189 -10.85 -11.97 8.38
C ALA A 189 -10.02 -12.83 7.41
N PRO A 190 -10.24 -14.16 7.35
CA PRO A 190 -9.44 -15.06 6.53
C PRO A 190 -9.45 -14.56 5.08
N THR A 191 -8.25 -14.28 4.56
CA THR A 191 -8.05 -13.99 3.14
C THR A 191 -8.42 -15.27 2.38
N GLY A 192 -9.59 -15.31 1.74
CA GLY A 192 -9.95 -16.40 0.85
C GLY A 192 -8.89 -16.58 -0.26
N ASP A 193 -8.80 -17.79 -0.82
CA ASP A 193 -7.81 -18.13 -1.82
C ASP A 193 -8.10 -17.43 -3.16
N VAL A 194 -7.39 -16.33 -3.42
CA VAL A 194 -7.47 -15.54 -4.66
C VAL A 194 -7.18 -16.41 -5.89
N ARG A 195 -6.25 -17.37 -5.79
CA ARG A 195 -5.90 -18.25 -6.92
C ARG A 195 -7.06 -19.20 -7.22
N ALA A 196 -7.67 -19.78 -6.20
CA ALA A 196 -8.85 -20.63 -6.38
C ALA A 196 -10.03 -19.84 -6.97
N ALA A 197 -10.29 -18.62 -6.49
CA ALA A 197 -11.34 -17.76 -7.03
C ALA A 197 -11.07 -17.36 -8.48
N PHE A 198 -9.82 -17.05 -8.83
CA PHE A 198 -9.42 -16.76 -10.21
C PHE A 198 -9.64 -17.96 -11.15
N LEU A 199 -9.23 -19.17 -10.73
CA LEU A 199 -9.47 -20.39 -11.51
C LEU A 199 -10.97 -20.69 -11.66
N ALA A 200 -11.76 -20.43 -10.62
CA ALA A 200 -13.22 -20.58 -10.68
C ALA A 200 -13.85 -19.59 -11.69
N THR A 201 -13.38 -18.34 -11.74
CA THR A 201 -13.82 -17.36 -12.75
C THR A 201 -13.48 -17.84 -14.17
N LEU A 202 -12.27 -18.34 -14.42
CA LEU A 202 -11.90 -18.90 -15.73
C LEU A 202 -12.76 -20.11 -16.11
N ALA A 203 -13.09 -20.98 -15.16
CA ALA A 203 -13.97 -22.12 -15.39
C ALA A 203 -15.40 -21.68 -15.74
N ALA A 204 -15.94 -20.69 -15.02
CA ALA A 204 -17.26 -20.14 -15.29
C ALA A 204 -17.32 -19.43 -16.65
N LEU A 205 -16.25 -18.74 -17.05
CA LEU A 205 -16.15 -18.06 -18.34
C LEU A 205 -16.16 -19.07 -19.51
N ARG A 206 -15.44 -20.19 -19.38
CA ARG A 206 -15.48 -21.29 -20.35
C ARG A 206 -16.85 -21.97 -20.43
N ASP A 207 -17.49 -22.23 -19.28
CA ASP A 207 -18.85 -22.79 -19.26
C ASP A 207 -19.83 -21.83 -19.94
N TYR A 208 -19.78 -20.53 -19.63
CA TYR A 208 -20.59 -19.52 -20.30
C TYR A 208 -20.38 -19.54 -21.83
N ALA A 209 -19.13 -19.45 -22.28
CA ALA A 209 -18.80 -19.45 -23.70
C ALA A 209 -19.27 -20.73 -24.41
N THR A 210 -19.13 -21.90 -23.76
CA THR A 210 -19.62 -23.18 -24.30
C THR A 210 -21.14 -23.18 -24.47
N ARG A 211 -21.90 -22.69 -23.48
CA ARG A 211 -23.37 -22.64 -23.55
C ARG A 211 -23.86 -21.67 -24.62
N VAL A 212 -23.15 -20.56 -24.82
CA VAL A 212 -23.49 -19.60 -25.88
C VAL A 212 -23.13 -20.16 -27.25
N ALA A 213 -21.96 -20.75 -27.42
CA ALA A 213 -21.56 -21.37 -28.69
C ALA A 213 -22.51 -22.51 -29.09
N ALA A 214 -22.91 -23.35 -28.13
CA ALA A 214 -23.85 -24.46 -28.37
C ALA A 214 -25.29 -24.00 -28.66
N HIS A 215 -25.61 -22.71 -28.51
CA HIS A 215 -26.92 -22.16 -28.87
C HIS A 215 -27.03 -21.82 -30.36
N ALA A 216 -25.91 -21.63 -31.05
CA ALA A 216 -25.89 -21.35 -32.48
C ALA A 216 -26.35 -22.60 -33.26
N ASP A 217 -27.45 -22.45 -33.99
CA ASP A 217 -28.07 -23.52 -34.76
C ASP A 217 -28.59 -22.96 -36.10
N PRO A 218 -28.08 -23.44 -37.25
CA PRO A 218 -28.47 -22.93 -38.57
C PRO A 218 -29.96 -23.13 -38.88
N ASP A 219 -30.61 -24.09 -38.24
CA ASP A 219 -32.04 -24.37 -38.42
C ASP A 219 -32.92 -23.48 -37.53
N VAL A 220 -32.34 -22.70 -36.62
CA VAL A 220 -33.05 -21.78 -35.71
C VAL A 220 -32.76 -20.32 -36.09
N PRO A 221 -33.72 -19.60 -36.71
CA PRO A 221 -33.53 -18.22 -37.13
C PRO A 221 -33.05 -17.29 -36.01
N GLY A 222 -31.94 -16.58 -36.25
CA GLY A 222 -31.38 -15.59 -35.33
C GLY A 222 -30.54 -16.14 -34.18
N SER A 223 -30.48 -17.47 -34.00
CA SER A 223 -29.70 -18.11 -32.93
C SER A 223 -28.19 -17.82 -33.04
N GLU A 224 -27.65 -17.84 -34.26
CA GLU A 224 -26.25 -17.55 -34.56
C GLU A 224 -25.91 -16.08 -34.28
N ALA A 225 -26.81 -15.16 -34.65
CA ALA A 225 -26.64 -13.73 -34.41
C ALA A 225 -26.66 -13.40 -32.91
N VAL A 226 -27.51 -14.07 -32.14
CA VAL A 226 -27.52 -13.96 -30.67
C VAL A 226 -26.21 -14.49 -30.09
N SER A 227 -25.75 -15.66 -30.53
CA SER A 227 -24.53 -16.28 -30.04
C SER A 227 -23.29 -15.45 -30.35
N ALA A 228 -23.16 -14.95 -31.59
CA ALA A 228 -22.10 -14.06 -32.01
C ALA A 228 -22.10 -12.75 -31.21
N ALA A 229 -23.28 -12.16 -30.99
CA ALA A 229 -23.40 -10.94 -30.21
C ALA A 229 -22.99 -11.13 -28.74
N LEU A 230 -23.38 -12.25 -28.12
CA LEU A 230 -23.05 -12.56 -26.73
C LEU A 230 -21.57 -12.87 -26.50
N LEU A 231 -20.86 -13.36 -27.53
CA LEU A 231 -19.42 -13.65 -27.48
C LEU A 231 -18.54 -12.52 -28.03
N ALA A 232 -19.12 -11.43 -28.53
CA ALA A 232 -18.38 -10.34 -29.14
C ALA A 232 -17.24 -9.77 -28.26
N PRO A 233 -17.43 -9.55 -26.93
CA PRO A 233 -16.33 -9.10 -26.07
C PRO A 233 -15.15 -10.08 -26.01
N LEU A 234 -15.44 -11.39 -25.97
CA LEU A 234 -14.40 -12.42 -25.96
C LEU A 234 -13.67 -12.50 -27.31
N ALA A 235 -14.40 -12.36 -28.42
CA ALA A 235 -13.82 -12.38 -29.76
C ALA A 235 -12.96 -11.15 -30.07
N ALA A 236 -13.33 -9.99 -29.52
CA ALA A 236 -12.60 -8.73 -29.69
C ALA A 236 -11.43 -8.56 -28.72
N TRP A 237 -11.22 -9.50 -27.78
CA TRP A 237 -10.21 -9.36 -26.74
C TRP A 237 -8.78 -9.50 -27.31
N GLU A 238 -8.03 -8.40 -27.30
CA GLU A 238 -6.63 -8.40 -27.70
C GLU A 238 -5.73 -8.85 -26.54
N SER A 239 -5.20 -10.07 -26.61
CA SER A 239 -4.20 -10.55 -25.65
C SER A 239 -2.84 -9.92 -25.94
N ARG A 240 -2.15 -9.41 -24.90
CA ARG A 240 -0.78 -8.94 -25.04
C ARG A 240 0.13 -10.08 -25.54
N PRO A 241 0.97 -9.87 -26.56
CA PRO A 241 1.88 -10.91 -27.04
C PRO A 241 2.86 -11.31 -25.94
N ALA A 242 3.07 -12.61 -25.79
CA ALA A 242 4.01 -13.15 -24.83
C ALA A 242 5.43 -13.10 -25.40
N GLY A 243 6.13 -11.99 -25.15
CA GLY A 243 7.54 -11.87 -25.51
C GLY A 243 8.10 -10.45 -25.52
N SER A 244 8.52 -9.95 -24.35
CA SER A 244 9.84 -9.33 -24.22
C SER A 244 10.36 -9.59 -22.80
N ASN A 245 10.91 -10.79 -22.59
CA ASN A 245 11.90 -10.96 -21.54
C ASN A 245 13.21 -10.36 -22.09
N GLY A 246 13.27 -9.04 -22.13
CA GLY A 246 14.43 -8.25 -22.54
C GLY A 246 14.92 -7.51 -21.31
N GLY A 247 15.90 -8.09 -20.61
CA GLY A 247 16.78 -7.30 -19.77
C GLY A 247 17.53 -6.33 -20.67
N ALA A 248 17.10 -5.08 -20.66
CA ALA A 248 17.89 -3.94 -21.09
C ALA A 248 17.41 -2.77 -20.23
N THR A 249 18.28 -2.36 -19.31
CA THR A 249 18.24 -1.03 -18.70
C THR A 249 18.26 -0.01 -19.83
N ASP A 250 17.11 0.52 -20.19
CA ASP A 250 17.02 1.74 -20.98
C ASP A 250 16.87 2.89 -19.99
N VAL A 251 18.03 3.38 -19.55
CA VAL A 251 18.13 4.71 -18.94
C VAL A 251 17.89 5.69 -20.09
N PRO A 252 17.00 6.70 -19.95
CA PRO A 252 16.87 7.72 -20.98
C PRO A 252 18.19 8.47 -21.09
N GLU A 253 18.86 8.33 -22.23
CA GLU A 253 20.02 9.11 -22.61
C GLU A 253 19.61 10.59 -22.70
N ALA A 254 20.21 11.41 -21.83
CA ALA A 254 20.06 12.86 -21.87
C ALA A 254 20.68 13.40 -23.18
N PRO A 255 20.09 14.43 -23.81
CA PRO A 255 20.61 14.97 -25.05
C PRO A 255 22.01 15.55 -24.85
N ALA A 256 22.94 15.11 -25.72
CA ALA A 256 24.34 15.50 -25.72
C ALA A 256 24.51 17.03 -25.83
N ALA A 257 25.28 17.60 -24.92
CA ALA A 257 25.83 18.95 -25.04
C ALA A 257 26.96 18.97 -26.09
N PRO A 258 27.12 20.03 -26.88
CA PRO A 258 28.16 20.12 -27.89
C PRO A 258 29.57 20.22 -27.26
N SER A 259 30.49 19.42 -27.80
CA SER A 259 31.90 19.35 -27.39
C SER A 259 32.63 20.69 -27.55
N ALA A 260 33.32 21.12 -26.51
CA ALA A 260 34.32 22.18 -26.57
C ALA A 260 35.62 21.67 -27.23
N PRO A 261 36.39 22.52 -27.93
CA PRO A 261 37.63 22.10 -28.57
C PRO A 261 38.75 21.87 -27.54
N SER A 262 39.56 20.83 -27.79
CA SER A 262 40.76 20.50 -27.02
C SER A 262 41.79 21.62 -27.11
N MET A 263 42.22 22.15 -25.95
CA MET A 263 43.48 22.86 -25.86
C MET A 263 44.62 21.86 -25.67
N GLU A 264 45.58 21.99 -26.58
CA GLU A 264 46.86 21.31 -26.63
C GLU A 264 47.67 21.55 -25.34
N ALA A 265 48.30 20.50 -24.81
CA ALA A 265 49.10 20.56 -23.60
C ALA A 265 50.43 21.31 -23.84
N PRO A 266 50.96 22.06 -22.85
CA PRO A 266 52.27 22.70 -22.95
C PRO A 266 53.42 21.67 -22.82
N PRO A 267 54.58 21.91 -23.44
CA PRO A 267 55.73 21.01 -23.35
C PRO A 267 56.45 21.12 -21.99
N GLU A 268 57.05 20.00 -21.58
CA GLU A 268 57.89 19.84 -20.39
C GLU A 268 59.16 20.71 -20.42
N PRO A 269 59.70 21.14 -19.27
CA PRO A 269 60.96 21.86 -19.21
C PRO A 269 62.15 20.90 -19.26
N GLU A 270 63.05 21.10 -20.23
CA GLU A 270 64.40 20.53 -20.22
C GLU A 270 65.28 21.30 -19.24
N GLU A 271 65.85 20.60 -18.26
CA GLU A 271 67.02 21.04 -17.48
C GLU A 271 68.30 20.89 -18.30
N GLU A 272 69.18 21.90 -18.29
CA GLU A 272 70.66 21.85 -18.22
C GLU A 272 71.31 23.17 -18.75
N PRO A 273 72.59 23.49 -18.48
CA PRO A 273 73.25 23.67 -17.19
C PRO A 273 74.05 24.99 -17.10
N LEU A 274 74.65 25.24 -15.93
CA LEU A 274 75.64 26.28 -15.62
C LEU A 274 76.84 26.33 -16.62
N ALA A 275 77.29 27.55 -16.98
CA ALA A 275 78.70 27.99 -16.89
C ALA A 275 78.89 29.48 -17.28
N ASP A 276 79.11 30.34 -16.27
CA ASP A 276 80.27 31.24 -16.03
C ASP A 276 81.24 31.62 -17.19
N PRO A 277 82.11 32.65 -17.02
CA PRO A 277 81.90 34.06 -16.67
C PRO A 277 82.63 35.01 -17.67
N ALA A 278 82.41 36.33 -17.56
CA ALA A 278 83.35 37.39 -17.98
C ALA A 278 83.03 38.73 -17.30
#